data_AF-A0A938H493-F1
#
_entry.id   AF-A0A938H493-F1
#
_cell.length_a   1.000
_cell.length_b   1.000
_cell.length_c   1.000
_cell.angle_alpha   90.00
_cell.angle_beta   90.00
_cell.angle_gamma   90.00
#
_symmetry.space_group_name_H-M   'P 1'
#
loop_
_entity.id
_entity.type
_entity.pdbx_description
1 polymer ?
#
loop_
_entity_poly.entity_id
_entity_poly.type
_entity_poly.pdbx_seq_one_letter_code
_entity_poly.pdbx_strand_id
1 'polypeptide(L)'
;QFRVRPEGHVFISQWYLLAAMLWFPWIYITANTLLHCLPGHPLMAAGSIAWFRSAFLFLFFAPVALAAAYYLAPKVTGRPVFSYALARVGFWSLAVIAPWAGLQKLAGVPVPYFLPYLGAAAAALLFVPAAAAAVNTLRTMASSPDTLAASPSLRFAAAGMGALLVLGLASVLLNLPGSTLRITQFTLSGYGFDILGLYGCFTLVMFGLAYFIVPRVTRREWLSARLISMHFLFSVYGTIFVALVALFGGLLQGSGQESWQQPWSAASAFSRPYAVAITLSWSLILFSNLFFFLHLALMWLGLGRQSSHPTLLPVSHESASPHGSEDVAQPAAAR
;
A
#
# COMPACT_ATOMS: atom_id res chain seq x y z
N GLN A 1 1.54 28.10 8.93
CA GLN A 1 0.13 27.68 8.77
C GLN A 1 -0.37 26.66 9.81
N PHE A 2 0.47 26.05 10.67
CA PHE A 2 0.02 25.13 11.74
C PHE A 2 -0.61 25.79 12.98
N ARG A 3 -0.77 27.13 12.99
CA ARG A 3 -1.21 27.92 14.16
C ARG A 3 -2.71 28.26 14.17
N VAL A 4 -3.48 27.79 13.18
CA VAL A 4 -4.92 28.08 13.03
C VAL A 4 -5.70 26.77 12.99
N ARG A 5 -5.75 26.07 14.13
CA ARG A 5 -6.60 24.89 14.32
C ARG A 5 -7.54 25.15 15.49
N PRO A 6 -8.84 24.86 15.37
CA PRO A 6 -9.74 24.84 16.52
C PRO A 6 -9.21 23.89 17.60
N GLU A 7 -9.39 24.27 18.87
CA GLU A 7 -8.90 23.52 20.03
C GLU A 7 -9.41 22.06 20.02
N GLY A 8 -8.53 21.10 20.34
CA GLY A 8 -8.87 19.67 20.41
C GLY A 8 -7.72 18.72 20.06
N HIS A 9 -7.95 17.41 20.26
CA HIS A 9 -6.93 16.37 20.07
C HIS A 9 -6.52 16.17 18.60
N VAL A 10 -5.22 16.02 18.37
CA VAL A 10 -4.66 15.78 17.03
C VAL A 10 -5.14 14.44 16.47
N PHE A 11 -5.65 14.45 15.23
CA PHE A 11 -6.21 13.24 14.64
C PHE A 11 -5.09 12.29 14.22
N ILE A 12 -5.27 10.97 14.37
CA ILE A 12 -4.19 9.99 14.18
C ILE A 12 -3.63 10.01 12.74
N SER A 13 -4.46 10.31 11.73
CA SER A 13 -3.99 10.50 10.35
C SER A 13 -2.92 11.60 10.25
N GLN A 14 -3.06 12.69 11.02
CA GLN A 14 -2.08 13.78 11.04
C GLN A 14 -0.75 13.33 11.67
N TRP A 15 -0.78 12.41 12.65
CA TRP A 15 0.44 11.87 13.26
C TRP A 15 1.27 11.11 12.23
N TYR A 16 0.63 10.18 11.50
CA TYR A 16 1.30 9.40 10.46
C TYR A 16 1.81 10.28 9.32
N LEU A 17 1.04 11.28 8.89
CA LEU A 17 1.46 12.19 7.82
C LEU A 17 2.61 13.10 8.25
N LEU A 18 2.57 13.66 9.46
CA LEU A 18 3.65 14.46 10.02
C LEU A 18 4.92 13.62 10.20
N ALA A 19 4.77 12.38 10.70
CA ALA A 19 5.88 11.45 10.85
C ALA A 19 6.51 11.12 9.49
N ALA A 20 5.73 10.83 8.45
CA ALA A 20 6.24 10.61 7.10
C ALA A 20 7.04 11.81 6.57
N MET A 21 6.52 13.02 6.79
CA MET A 21 7.14 14.27 6.36
C MET A 21 8.46 14.53 7.08
N LEU A 22 8.62 14.10 8.33
CA LEU A 22 9.86 14.23 9.10
C LEU A 22 10.85 13.08 8.84
N TRP A 23 10.35 11.85 8.74
CA TRP A 23 11.18 10.66 8.55
C TRP A 23 11.78 10.61 7.15
N PHE A 24 11.06 11.03 6.11
CA PHE A 24 11.60 10.98 4.75
C PHE A 24 12.89 11.80 4.57
N PRO A 25 12.94 13.11 4.91
CA PRO A 25 14.18 13.87 4.83
C PRO A 25 15.29 13.27 5.69
N TRP A 26 14.98 12.82 6.91
CA TRP A 26 15.96 12.18 7.78
C TRP A 26 16.59 10.93 7.15
N ILE A 27 15.78 10.02 6.64
CA ILE A 27 16.25 8.77 6.00
C ILE A 27 17.04 9.09 4.73
N TYR A 28 16.50 9.97 3.89
CA TYR A 28 17.11 10.34 2.62
C TYR A 28 18.46 11.02 2.81
N ILE A 29 18.54 12.03 3.68
CA ILE A 29 19.79 12.73 3.98
C ILE A 29 20.79 11.75 4.60
N THR A 30 20.40 10.99 5.62
CA THR A 30 21.31 10.04 6.29
C THR A 30 21.91 9.05 5.31
N ALA A 31 21.09 8.41 4.46
CA ALA A 31 21.58 7.43 3.49
C ALA A 31 22.52 8.04 2.45
N ASN A 32 22.17 9.20 1.88
CA ASN A 32 23.03 9.86 0.89
C ASN A 32 24.34 10.36 1.51
N THR A 33 24.30 10.85 2.76
CA THR A 33 25.50 11.32 3.46
C THR A 33 26.46 10.16 3.73
N LEU A 34 25.94 9.02 4.22
CA LEU A 34 26.72 7.81 4.47
C LEU A 34 27.30 7.19 3.18
N LEU A 35 26.61 7.32 2.04
CA LEU A 35 27.03 6.72 0.77
C LEU A 35 27.94 7.61 -0.07
N HIS A 36 27.72 8.91 -0.08
CA HIS A 36 28.38 9.83 -1.02
C HIS A 36 29.30 10.85 -0.36
N CYS A 37 29.05 11.21 0.90
CA CYS A 37 29.79 12.29 1.57
C CYS A 37 30.87 11.76 2.51
N LEU A 38 30.69 10.56 3.07
CA LEU A 38 31.62 9.96 4.01
C LEU A 38 32.45 8.87 3.34
N PRO A 39 33.79 8.85 3.54
CA PRO A 39 34.61 7.71 3.13
C PRO A 39 34.20 6.49 3.96
N GLY A 40 33.50 5.53 3.35
CA GLY A 40 32.95 4.36 4.01
C GLY A 40 33.46 3.06 3.39
N HIS A 41 33.62 2.03 4.22
CA HIS A 41 33.91 0.68 3.74
C HIS A 41 32.71 0.16 2.91
N PRO A 42 32.91 -0.61 1.81
CA PRO A 42 31.81 -1.13 0.98
C PRO A 42 30.74 -1.91 1.77
N LEU A 43 31.13 -2.57 2.87
CA LEU A 43 30.17 -3.24 3.77
C LEU A 43 29.23 -2.26 4.49
N MET A 44 29.73 -1.09 4.88
CA MET A 44 28.87 -0.04 5.46
C MET A 44 27.92 0.53 4.41
N ALA A 45 28.37 0.64 3.16
CA ALA A 45 27.49 1.05 2.06
C ALA A 45 26.37 0.03 1.82
N ALA A 46 26.68 -1.27 1.80
CA ALA A 46 25.67 -2.34 1.70
C ALA A 46 24.65 -2.28 2.86
N GLY A 47 25.12 -2.07 4.08
CA GLY A 47 24.27 -1.87 5.25
C GLY A 47 23.36 -0.65 5.13
N SER A 48 23.91 0.48 4.68
CA SER A 48 23.17 1.74 4.49
C SER A 48 22.10 1.60 3.41
N ILE A 49 22.38 0.89 2.31
CA ILE A 49 21.40 0.61 1.24
C ILE A 49 20.27 -0.28 1.75
N ALA A 50 20.60 -1.36 2.46
CA ALA A 50 19.60 -2.29 3.01
C ALA A 50 18.68 -1.60 4.02
N TRP A 51 19.27 -0.79 4.91
CA TRP A 51 18.54 0.04 5.86
C TRP A 51 17.65 1.06 5.15
N PHE A 52 18.21 1.85 4.22
CA PHE A 52 17.47 2.88 3.48
C PHE A 52 16.24 2.30 2.78
N ARG A 53 16.39 1.17 2.07
CA ARG A 53 15.28 0.53 1.35
C ARG A 53 14.14 0.14 2.28
N SER A 54 14.45 -0.45 3.43
CA SER A 54 13.45 -0.86 4.43
C SER A 54 12.82 0.35 5.12
N ALA A 55 13.65 1.29 5.58
CA ALA A 55 13.22 2.52 6.21
C ALA A 55 12.30 3.33 5.28
N PHE A 56 12.63 3.44 3.99
CA PHE A 56 11.80 4.17 3.03
C PHE A 56 10.42 3.51 2.85
N LEU A 57 10.36 2.17 2.79
CA LEU A 57 9.08 1.44 2.71
C LEU A 57 8.21 1.68 3.96
N PHE A 58 8.78 1.52 5.15
CA PHE A 58 8.01 1.47 6.40
C PHE A 58 7.89 2.80 7.16
N LEU A 59 8.74 3.78 6.87
CA LEU A 59 8.73 5.10 7.52
C LEU A 59 8.33 6.22 6.54
N PHE A 60 8.17 5.96 5.25
CA PHE A 60 7.56 6.91 4.33
C PHE A 60 6.29 6.37 3.70
N PHE A 61 6.37 5.33 2.88
CA PHE A 61 5.19 4.84 2.15
C PHE A 61 4.10 4.30 3.08
N ALA A 62 4.45 3.46 4.06
CA ALA A 62 3.44 2.90 4.98
C ALA A 62 2.74 3.99 5.82
N PRO A 63 3.42 4.96 6.46
CA PRO A 63 2.77 6.05 7.17
C PRO A 63 1.87 6.91 6.27
N VAL A 64 2.28 7.22 5.04
CA VAL A 64 1.42 7.98 4.11
C VAL A 64 0.16 7.19 3.75
N ALA A 65 0.28 5.88 3.48
CA ALA A 65 -0.86 5.01 3.24
C ALA A 65 -1.78 4.94 4.48
N LEU A 66 -1.21 4.76 5.67
CA LEU A 66 -1.96 4.72 6.92
C LEU A 66 -2.66 6.05 7.20
N ALA A 67 -2.01 7.18 6.98
CA ALA A 67 -2.62 8.49 7.11
C ALA A 67 -3.85 8.63 6.20
N ALA A 68 -3.73 8.23 4.94
CA ALA A 68 -4.84 8.25 3.99
C ALA A 68 -5.98 7.31 4.42
N ALA A 69 -5.68 6.07 4.83
CA ALA A 69 -6.68 5.12 5.28
C ALA A 69 -7.41 5.58 6.56
N TYR A 70 -6.68 6.09 7.56
CA TYR A 70 -7.25 6.65 8.78
C TYR A 70 -8.10 7.90 8.54
N TYR A 71 -7.85 8.64 7.46
CA TYR A 71 -8.70 9.74 7.05
C TYR A 71 -9.95 9.26 6.30
N LEU A 72 -9.77 8.40 5.28
CA LEU A 72 -10.85 7.91 4.43
C LEU A 72 -11.89 7.11 5.21
N ALA A 73 -11.46 6.21 6.09
CA ALA A 73 -12.35 5.29 6.80
C ALA A 73 -13.47 6.03 7.54
N PRO A 74 -13.21 6.90 8.54
CA PRO A 74 -14.28 7.62 9.24
C PRO A 74 -14.94 8.69 8.38
N LYS A 75 -14.23 9.29 7.42
CA LYS A 75 -14.77 10.39 6.61
C LYS A 75 -15.84 9.90 5.61
N VAL A 76 -15.68 8.70 5.06
CA VAL A 76 -16.63 8.13 4.11
C VAL A 76 -17.73 7.34 4.82
N THR A 77 -17.43 6.60 5.90
CA THR A 77 -18.45 5.85 6.63
C THR A 77 -19.27 6.71 7.59
N GLY A 78 -18.80 7.89 7.98
CA GLY A 78 -19.42 8.72 9.01
C GLY A 78 -19.34 8.12 10.42
N ARG A 79 -18.50 7.09 10.62
CA ARG A 79 -18.35 6.38 11.90
C ARG A 79 -17.02 6.77 12.57
N PRO A 80 -16.95 6.77 13.91
CA PRO A 80 -15.69 7.01 14.60
C PRO A 80 -14.69 5.88 14.33
N VAL A 81 -13.39 6.19 14.47
CA VAL A 81 -12.32 5.19 14.39
C VAL A 81 -12.52 4.13 15.48
N PHE A 82 -12.38 2.85 15.12
CA PHE A 82 -12.70 1.71 15.99
C PHE A 82 -12.00 1.77 17.36
N SER A 83 -10.68 1.96 17.40
CA SER A 83 -9.95 2.13 18.66
C SER A 83 -8.78 3.11 18.54
N TYR A 84 -8.84 4.21 19.28
CA TYR A 84 -7.76 5.19 19.32
C TYR A 84 -6.54 4.68 20.10
N ALA A 85 -6.74 3.79 21.08
CA ALA A 85 -5.64 3.12 21.77
C ALA A 85 -4.83 2.24 20.81
N LEU A 86 -5.52 1.44 19.97
CA LEU A 86 -4.88 0.61 18.96
C LEU A 86 -4.17 1.46 17.90
N ALA A 87 -4.73 2.61 17.54
CA ALA A 87 -4.10 3.56 16.63
C ALA A 87 -2.78 4.11 17.19
N ARG A 88 -2.73 4.45 18.49
CA ARG A 88 -1.51 4.89 19.18
C ARG A 88 -0.45 3.78 19.25
N VAL A 89 -0.87 2.56 19.59
CA VAL A 89 0.03 1.39 19.59
C VAL A 89 0.61 1.16 18.20
N GLY A 90 -0.23 1.18 17.16
CA GLY A 90 0.21 1.01 15.78
C GLY A 90 1.20 2.09 15.34
N PHE A 91 1.02 3.33 15.76
CA PHE A 91 1.92 4.44 15.42
C PHE A 91 3.28 4.29 16.11
N TRP A 92 3.29 4.13 17.44
CA TRP A 92 4.54 4.09 18.20
C TRP A 92 5.32 2.80 17.97
N SER A 93 4.64 1.66 17.83
CA SER A 93 5.32 0.41 17.48
C SER A 93 5.95 0.51 16.09
N LEU A 94 5.30 1.13 15.10
CA LEU A 94 5.90 1.37 13.79
C LEU A 94 7.14 2.25 13.90
N ALA A 95 7.04 3.37 14.61
CA ALA A 95 8.14 4.32 14.80
C ALA A 95 9.38 3.69 15.45
N VAL A 96 9.18 2.80 16.43
CA VAL A 96 10.29 2.17 17.16
C VAL A 96 10.86 0.96 16.41
N ILE A 97 10.01 0.14 15.78
CA ILE A 97 10.44 -1.14 15.19
C ILE A 97 10.99 -0.95 13.77
N ALA A 98 10.33 -0.15 12.94
CA ALA A 98 10.67 -0.02 11.52
C ALA A 98 12.12 0.43 11.22
N PRO A 99 12.75 1.33 12.00
CA PRO A 99 14.14 1.73 11.77
C PRO A 99 15.16 0.58 11.87
N TRP A 100 14.82 -0.50 12.59
CA TRP A 100 15.70 -1.65 12.79
C TRP A 100 15.55 -2.72 11.71
N ALA A 101 14.45 -2.69 10.94
CA ALA A 101 14.22 -3.64 9.86
C ALA A 101 15.10 -3.34 8.64
N GLY A 102 15.38 -4.36 7.84
CA GLY A 102 16.11 -4.27 6.57
C GLY A 102 17.47 -4.95 6.60
N LEU A 103 18.15 -4.96 7.75
CA LEU A 103 19.48 -5.54 7.90
C LEU A 103 19.51 -7.07 7.78
N GLN A 104 18.37 -7.75 7.91
CA GLN A 104 18.28 -9.19 7.68
C GLN A 104 18.66 -9.58 6.24
N LYS A 105 18.52 -8.66 5.28
CA LYS A 105 18.93 -8.89 3.88
C LYS A 105 20.46 -9.05 3.73
N LEU A 106 21.22 -8.83 4.80
CA LEU A 106 22.67 -8.99 4.87
C LEU A 106 23.09 -10.31 5.52
N ALA A 107 22.18 -11.27 5.74
CA ALA A 107 22.58 -12.56 6.27
C ALA A 107 23.57 -13.24 5.30
N GLY A 108 24.66 -13.78 5.83
CA GLY A 108 25.75 -14.36 5.01
C GLY A 108 26.76 -13.34 4.45
N VAL A 109 26.56 -12.04 4.65
CA VAL A 109 27.56 -10.99 4.37
C VAL A 109 28.53 -10.91 5.55
N PRO A 110 29.83 -10.56 5.37
CA PRO A 110 30.80 -10.40 6.47
C PRO A 110 30.55 -9.11 7.30
N VAL A 111 29.34 -8.96 7.81
CA VAL A 111 28.93 -7.93 8.78
C VAL A 111 28.88 -8.54 10.19
N PRO A 112 28.95 -7.71 11.26
CA PRO A 112 28.75 -8.20 12.62
C PRO A 112 27.52 -9.11 12.72
N TYR A 113 27.73 -10.33 13.25
CA TYR A 113 26.74 -11.41 13.19
C TYR A 113 25.40 -11.02 13.82
N PHE A 114 25.36 -10.13 14.81
CA PHE A 114 24.11 -9.71 15.43
C PHE A 114 23.21 -8.84 14.53
N LEU A 115 23.77 -8.14 13.52
CA LEU A 115 23.01 -7.16 12.72
C LEU A 115 21.88 -7.81 11.90
N PRO A 116 22.10 -8.90 11.13
CA PRO A 116 21.02 -9.55 10.40
C PRO A 116 19.95 -10.15 11.32
N TYR A 117 20.33 -10.68 12.48
CA TYR A 117 19.38 -11.26 13.45
C TYR A 117 18.51 -10.19 14.11
N LEU A 118 19.10 -9.05 14.46
CA LEU A 118 18.36 -7.89 14.96
C LEU A 118 17.39 -7.37 13.90
N GLY A 119 17.84 -7.25 12.65
CA GLY A 119 16.98 -6.87 11.52
C GLY A 119 15.84 -7.85 11.28
N ALA A 120 16.09 -9.14 11.45
CA ALA A 120 15.08 -10.18 11.27
C ALA A 120 14.04 -10.16 12.40
N ALA A 121 14.49 -9.98 13.64
CA ALA A 121 13.60 -9.80 14.78
C ALA A 121 12.70 -8.57 14.58
N ALA A 122 13.27 -7.44 14.16
CA ALA A 122 12.50 -6.24 13.82
C ALA A 122 11.52 -6.48 12.67
N ALA A 123 11.94 -7.18 11.61
CA ALA A 123 11.08 -7.54 10.49
C ALA A 123 9.90 -8.42 10.91
N ALA A 124 10.10 -9.38 11.82
CA ALA A 124 9.00 -10.16 12.38
C ALA A 124 8.07 -9.30 13.23
N LEU A 125 8.64 -8.43 14.07
CA LEU A 125 7.89 -7.53 14.94
C LEU A 125 7.08 -6.47 14.17
N LEU A 126 7.41 -6.17 12.91
CA LEU A 126 6.59 -5.30 12.04
C LEU A 126 5.17 -5.81 11.83
N PHE A 127 4.90 -7.09 12.09
CA PHE A 127 3.54 -7.60 12.14
C PHE A 127 2.68 -6.86 13.17
N VAL A 128 3.24 -6.45 14.31
CA VAL A 128 2.50 -5.75 15.37
C VAL A 128 1.91 -4.41 14.90
N PRO A 129 2.70 -3.44 14.38
CA PRO A 129 2.14 -2.21 13.86
C PRO A 129 1.23 -2.43 12.65
N ALA A 130 1.59 -3.36 11.75
CA ALA A 130 0.77 -3.68 10.58
C ALA A 130 -0.62 -4.20 10.98
N ALA A 131 -0.66 -5.16 11.91
CA ALA A 131 -1.89 -5.73 12.45
C ALA A 131 -2.72 -4.69 13.19
N ALA A 132 -2.09 -3.92 14.10
CA ALA A 132 -2.77 -2.88 14.85
C ALA A 132 -3.42 -1.86 13.92
N ALA A 133 -2.68 -1.35 12.94
CA ALA A 133 -3.18 -0.32 12.04
C ALA A 133 -4.26 -0.85 11.10
N ALA A 134 -4.02 -1.99 10.44
CA ALA A 134 -4.95 -2.53 9.47
C ALA A 134 -6.25 -3.04 10.10
N VAL A 135 -6.19 -3.75 11.24
CA VAL A 135 -7.41 -4.18 11.96
C VAL A 135 -8.24 -2.97 12.36
N ASN A 136 -7.60 -1.91 12.86
CA ASN A 136 -8.31 -0.70 13.26
C ASN A 136 -9.03 -0.05 12.08
N THR A 137 -8.34 0.14 10.95
CA THR A 137 -8.93 0.74 9.76
C THR A 137 -9.98 -0.16 9.10
N LEU A 138 -9.74 -1.46 9.01
CA LEU A 138 -10.66 -2.43 8.39
C LEU A 138 -11.93 -2.56 9.21
N ARG A 139 -11.85 -2.65 10.54
CA ARG A 139 -13.04 -2.67 11.40
C ARG A 139 -13.81 -1.35 11.34
N THR A 140 -13.12 -0.22 11.22
CA THR A 140 -13.77 1.09 11.02
C THR A 140 -14.55 1.10 9.69
N MET A 141 -13.97 0.59 8.61
CA MET A 141 -14.64 0.50 7.31
C MET A 141 -15.79 -0.52 7.30
N ALA A 142 -15.61 -1.67 7.96
CA ALA A 142 -16.60 -2.74 8.05
C ALA A 142 -17.83 -2.38 8.92
N SER A 143 -17.77 -1.27 9.67
CA SER A 143 -18.91 -0.78 10.45
C SER A 143 -20.09 -0.29 9.60
N SER A 144 -19.87 -0.06 8.29
CA SER A 144 -20.92 0.23 7.32
C SER A 144 -20.66 -0.57 6.02
N PRO A 145 -21.09 -1.84 5.97
CA PRO A 145 -20.79 -2.73 4.85
C PRO A 145 -21.39 -2.23 3.53
N ASP A 146 -22.58 -1.63 3.56
CA ASP A 146 -23.24 -1.09 2.36
C ASP A 146 -22.43 0.08 1.76
N THR A 147 -21.95 0.98 2.62
CA THR A 147 -21.09 2.09 2.19
C THR A 147 -19.74 1.60 1.68
N LEU A 148 -19.17 0.56 2.30
CA LEU A 148 -17.94 -0.07 1.85
C LEU A 148 -18.11 -0.70 0.45
N ALA A 149 -19.24 -1.35 0.17
CA ALA A 149 -19.51 -1.96 -1.12
C ALA A 149 -19.78 -0.91 -2.21
N ALA A 150 -20.50 0.17 -1.87
CA ALA A 150 -20.84 1.24 -2.80
C ALA A 150 -19.66 2.19 -3.07
N SER A 151 -18.80 2.49 -2.10
CA SER A 151 -17.75 3.49 -2.27
C SER A 151 -16.48 2.90 -2.88
N PRO A 152 -16.04 3.36 -4.07
CA PRO A 152 -14.79 2.87 -4.66
C PRO A 152 -13.58 3.25 -3.80
N SER A 153 -13.63 4.44 -3.18
CA SER A 153 -12.56 4.94 -2.30
C SER A 153 -12.30 3.98 -1.13
N LEU A 154 -13.37 3.48 -0.49
CA LEU A 154 -13.27 2.54 0.61
C LEU A 154 -12.86 1.15 0.15
N ARG A 155 -13.32 0.66 -1.01
CA ARG A 155 -12.91 -0.64 -1.55
C ARG A 155 -11.40 -0.71 -1.76
N PHE A 156 -10.83 0.33 -2.38
CA PHE A 156 -9.39 0.45 -2.59
C PHE A 156 -8.61 0.56 -1.28
N ALA A 157 -9.07 1.41 -0.35
CA ALA A 157 -8.44 1.55 0.95
C ALA A 157 -8.48 0.25 1.78
N ALA A 158 -9.61 -0.47 1.76
CA ALA A 158 -9.77 -1.75 2.43
C ALA A 158 -8.87 -2.83 1.81
N ALA A 159 -8.80 -2.92 0.48
CA ALA A 159 -7.89 -3.84 -0.21
C ALA A 159 -6.42 -3.56 0.17
N GLY A 160 -6.00 -2.30 0.21
CA GLY A 160 -4.64 -1.95 0.58
C GLY A 160 -4.31 -2.18 2.06
N MET A 161 -5.26 -1.94 2.97
CA MET A 161 -5.09 -2.30 4.39
C MET A 161 -5.08 -3.82 4.61
N GLY A 162 -5.84 -4.57 3.80
CA GLY A 162 -5.74 -6.03 3.76
C GLY A 162 -4.35 -6.49 3.29
N ALA A 163 -3.81 -5.87 2.23
CA ALA A 163 -2.46 -6.14 1.76
C ALA A 163 -1.39 -5.81 2.81
N LEU A 164 -1.59 -4.77 3.64
CA LEU A 164 -0.70 -4.47 4.77
C LEU A 164 -0.66 -5.59 5.82
N LEU A 165 -1.80 -6.23 6.13
CA LEU A 165 -1.82 -7.41 7.01
C LEU A 165 -1.03 -8.57 6.42
N VAL A 166 -1.26 -8.85 5.14
CA VAL A 166 -0.54 -9.92 4.41
C VAL A 166 0.95 -9.62 4.36
N LEU A 167 1.35 -8.36 4.14
CA LEU A 167 2.74 -7.93 4.19
C LEU A 167 3.37 -8.16 5.56
N GLY A 168 2.65 -7.82 6.64
CA GLY A 168 3.12 -8.08 8.01
C GLY A 168 3.34 -9.57 8.27
N LEU A 169 2.40 -10.43 7.83
CA LEU A 169 2.55 -11.88 7.95
C LEU A 169 3.71 -12.41 7.10
N ALA A 170 3.81 -11.96 5.85
CA ALA A 170 4.93 -12.29 4.96
C ALA A 170 6.28 -11.85 5.57
N SER A 171 6.30 -10.73 6.30
CA SER A 171 7.51 -10.24 6.97
C SER A 171 7.99 -11.22 8.03
N VAL A 172 7.08 -11.81 8.81
CA VAL A 172 7.40 -12.89 9.76
C VAL A 172 7.87 -14.14 9.03
N LEU A 173 7.12 -14.60 8.03
CA LEU A 173 7.36 -15.89 7.39
C LEU A 173 8.63 -15.90 6.54
N LEU A 174 8.99 -14.79 5.88
CA LEU A 174 10.09 -14.78 4.91
C LEU A 174 11.45 -14.42 5.53
N ASN A 175 11.49 -13.86 6.74
CA ASN A 175 12.71 -13.26 7.29
C ASN A 175 13.32 -14.02 8.48
N LEU A 176 13.00 -15.30 8.69
CA LEU A 176 13.55 -16.08 9.81
C LEU A 176 14.98 -16.58 9.50
N PRO A 177 16.05 -16.08 10.17
CA PRO A 177 17.45 -16.31 9.79
C PRO A 177 17.91 -17.77 9.79
N GLY A 178 17.27 -18.62 10.61
CA GLY A 178 17.61 -20.04 10.74
C GLY A 178 16.72 -20.99 9.95
N SER A 179 15.76 -20.48 9.17
CA SER A 179 14.79 -21.31 8.46
C SER A 179 14.53 -20.76 7.06
N THR A 180 13.62 -19.82 6.94
CA THR A 180 13.13 -19.36 5.64
C THR A 180 14.05 -18.36 4.96
N LEU A 181 14.77 -17.52 5.71
CA LEU A 181 15.61 -16.47 5.15
C LEU A 181 16.70 -17.02 4.22
N ARG A 182 17.25 -18.20 4.54
CA ARG A 182 18.23 -18.90 3.69
C ARG A 182 17.70 -19.17 2.28
N ILE A 183 16.41 -19.46 2.15
CA ILE A 183 15.76 -19.82 0.89
C ILE A 183 15.14 -18.58 0.21
N THR A 184 14.69 -17.60 0.98
CA THR A 184 14.00 -16.41 0.45
C THR A 184 14.96 -15.29 0.06
N GLN A 185 16.16 -15.26 0.64
CA GLN A 185 17.17 -14.27 0.31
C GLN A 185 17.69 -14.45 -1.12
N PHE A 186 17.86 -13.34 -1.85
CA PHE A 186 18.29 -13.32 -3.25
C PHE A 186 17.36 -14.05 -4.24
N THR A 187 16.10 -14.25 -3.89
CA THR A 187 15.09 -14.83 -4.77
C THR A 187 13.98 -13.85 -5.12
N LEU A 188 13.10 -14.25 -6.06
CA LEU A 188 11.91 -13.49 -6.42
C LEU A 188 10.97 -13.20 -5.23
N SER A 189 11.07 -13.92 -4.11
CA SER A 189 10.22 -13.71 -2.94
C SER A 189 10.39 -12.30 -2.35
N GLY A 190 11.62 -11.79 -2.29
CA GLY A 190 11.90 -10.42 -1.86
C GLY A 190 11.35 -9.35 -2.81
N TYR A 191 11.31 -9.65 -4.11
CA TYR A 191 10.66 -8.78 -5.09
C TYR A 191 9.14 -8.75 -4.86
N GLY A 192 8.50 -9.90 -4.69
CA GLY A 192 7.07 -10.00 -4.40
C GLY A 192 6.67 -9.27 -3.12
N PHE A 193 7.48 -9.39 -2.06
CA PHE A 193 7.30 -8.67 -0.80
C PHE A 193 7.29 -7.15 -0.99
N ASP A 194 8.26 -6.61 -1.73
CA ASP A 194 8.35 -5.17 -1.96
C ASP A 194 7.19 -4.66 -2.83
N ILE A 195 6.75 -5.41 -3.85
CA ILE A 195 5.59 -5.03 -4.67
C ILE A 195 4.29 -5.11 -3.87
N LEU A 196 4.13 -6.08 -2.98
CA LEU A 196 2.98 -6.16 -2.08
C LEU A 196 2.92 -4.92 -1.16
N GLY A 197 4.06 -4.44 -0.68
CA GLY A 197 4.12 -3.22 0.13
C GLY A 197 3.85 -1.95 -0.66
N LEU A 198 4.54 -1.76 -1.79
CA LEU A 198 4.43 -0.55 -2.60
C LEU A 198 3.11 -0.49 -3.37
N TYR A 199 2.84 -1.49 -4.20
CA TYR A 199 1.66 -1.49 -5.04
C TYR A 199 0.42 -1.96 -4.27
N GLY A 200 0.56 -3.07 -3.53
CA GLY A 200 -0.56 -3.68 -2.82
C GLY A 200 -1.08 -2.85 -1.66
N CYS A 201 -0.22 -2.30 -0.80
CA CYS A 201 -0.64 -1.43 0.28
C CYS A 201 -0.71 0.03 -0.17
N PHE A 202 0.44 0.65 -0.47
CA PHE A 202 0.50 2.10 -0.68
C PHE A 202 -0.30 2.56 -1.91
N THR A 203 -0.04 2.00 -3.09
CA THR A 203 -0.69 2.45 -4.33
C THR A 203 -2.19 2.22 -4.31
N LEU A 204 -2.69 1.06 -3.84
CA LEU A 204 -4.12 0.83 -3.72
C LEU A 204 -4.80 1.88 -2.82
N VAL A 205 -4.20 2.21 -1.67
CA VAL A 205 -4.76 3.25 -0.78
C VAL A 205 -4.71 4.62 -1.43
N MET A 206 -3.64 4.94 -2.17
CA MET A 206 -3.54 6.19 -2.93
C MET A 206 -4.58 6.29 -4.05
N PHE A 207 -4.90 5.19 -4.75
CA PHE A 207 -6.02 5.18 -5.70
C PHE A 207 -7.34 5.45 -4.98
N GLY A 208 -7.58 4.81 -3.84
CA GLY A 208 -8.76 5.10 -3.01
C GLY A 208 -8.84 6.58 -2.61
N LEU A 209 -7.71 7.18 -2.25
CA LEU A 209 -7.63 8.60 -1.94
C LEU A 209 -7.87 9.49 -3.18
N ALA A 210 -7.35 9.12 -4.35
CA ALA A 210 -7.57 9.83 -5.60
C ALA A 210 -9.06 9.83 -5.98
N TYR A 211 -9.73 8.68 -5.91
CA TYR A 211 -11.18 8.58 -6.14
C TYR A 211 -12.00 9.46 -5.18
N PHE A 212 -11.48 9.72 -3.98
CA PHE A 212 -12.10 10.60 -3.02
C PHE A 212 -11.81 12.09 -3.28
N ILE A 213 -10.56 12.46 -3.56
CA ILE A 213 -10.12 13.86 -3.65
C ILE A 213 -10.44 14.48 -5.02
N VAL A 214 -10.17 13.76 -6.11
CA VAL A 214 -10.24 14.34 -7.47
C VAL A 214 -11.61 14.95 -7.78
N PRO A 215 -12.76 14.30 -7.50
CA PRO A 215 -14.08 14.90 -7.70
C PRO A 215 -14.31 16.18 -6.90
N ARG A 216 -13.74 16.26 -5.69
CA ARG A 216 -13.93 17.42 -4.80
C ARG A 216 -13.13 18.63 -5.24
N VAL A 217 -11.95 18.39 -5.83
CA VAL A 217 -11.09 19.46 -6.37
C VAL A 217 -11.62 19.94 -7.71
N THR A 218 -12.02 19.01 -8.59
CA THR A 218 -12.48 19.32 -9.95
C THR A 218 -13.97 19.67 -10.03
N ARG A 219 -14.74 19.41 -8.96
CA ARG A 219 -16.21 19.55 -8.89
C ARG A 219 -16.95 18.77 -10.01
N ARG A 220 -16.37 17.65 -10.44
CA ARG A 220 -16.92 16.76 -11.46
C ARG A 220 -16.99 15.35 -10.91
N GLU A 221 -17.96 14.56 -11.36
CA GLU A 221 -18.06 13.14 -11.04
C GLU A 221 -17.29 12.28 -12.03
N TRP A 222 -16.96 11.07 -11.59
CA TRP A 222 -16.40 10.05 -12.46
C TRP A 222 -17.45 9.53 -13.44
N LEU A 223 -17.12 9.54 -14.73
CA LEU A 223 -18.01 9.17 -15.85
C LEU A 223 -18.63 7.76 -15.82
N SER A 224 -17.92 6.74 -15.33
CA SER A 224 -18.34 5.35 -15.48
C SER A 224 -17.98 4.50 -14.26
N ALA A 225 -18.99 3.91 -13.63
CA ALA A 225 -18.81 2.93 -12.56
C ALA A 225 -18.09 1.65 -13.05
N ARG A 226 -18.26 1.30 -14.33
CA ARG A 226 -17.62 0.13 -14.95
C ARG A 226 -16.11 0.31 -15.04
N LEU A 227 -15.62 1.47 -15.47
CA LEU A 227 -14.18 1.76 -15.54
C LEU A 227 -13.52 1.69 -14.16
N ILE A 228 -14.18 2.23 -13.13
CA ILE A 228 -13.70 2.15 -11.75
C ILE A 228 -13.66 0.70 -11.27
N SER A 229 -14.69 -0.09 -11.58
CA SER A 229 -14.76 -1.50 -11.21
C SER A 229 -13.67 -2.32 -11.90
N MET A 230 -13.39 -2.06 -13.19
CA MET A 230 -12.32 -2.72 -13.93
C MET A 230 -10.94 -2.34 -13.40
N HIS A 231 -10.72 -1.06 -13.10
CA HIS A 231 -9.49 -0.60 -12.44
C HIS A 231 -9.30 -1.28 -11.08
N PHE A 232 -10.36 -1.38 -10.26
CA PHE A 232 -10.29 -2.09 -8.99
C PHE A 232 -9.94 -3.58 -9.16
N LEU A 233 -10.67 -4.27 -10.05
CA LEU A 233 -10.48 -5.69 -10.33
C LEU A 233 -9.03 -5.95 -10.77
N PHE A 234 -8.59 -5.32 -11.86
CA PHE A 234 -7.26 -5.57 -12.41
C PHE A 234 -6.13 -5.16 -11.46
N SER A 235 -6.27 -4.06 -10.71
CA SER A 235 -5.29 -3.69 -9.69
C SER A 235 -5.18 -4.73 -8.60
N VAL A 236 -6.31 -5.19 -8.02
CA VAL A 236 -6.28 -6.14 -6.90
C VAL A 236 -5.81 -7.51 -7.36
N TYR A 237 -6.39 -8.07 -8.42
CA TYR A 237 -5.98 -9.38 -8.94
C TYR A 237 -4.55 -9.35 -9.48
N GLY A 238 -4.13 -8.29 -10.17
CA GLY A 238 -2.75 -8.15 -10.64
C GLY A 238 -1.74 -8.11 -9.49
N THR A 239 -2.07 -7.43 -8.39
CA THR A 239 -1.23 -7.42 -7.18
C THR A 239 -1.14 -8.79 -6.52
N ILE A 240 -2.29 -9.45 -6.31
CA ILE A 240 -2.35 -10.78 -5.70
C ILE A 240 -1.57 -11.77 -6.56
N PHE A 241 -1.72 -11.69 -7.88
CA PHE A 241 -1.04 -12.56 -8.81
C PHE A 241 0.47 -12.34 -8.80
N VAL A 242 0.98 -11.10 -8.83
CA VAL A 242 2.42 -10.82 -8.62
C VAL A 242 2.90 -11.41 -7.30
N ALA A 243 2.20 -11.15 -6.20
CA ALA A 243 2.65 -11.52 -4.86
C ALA A 243 2.78 -13.04 -4.72
N LEU A 244 1.77 -13.80 -5.19
CA LEU A 244 1.78 -15.26 -5.13
C LEU A 244 2.81 -15.87 -6.08
N VAL A 245 2.86 -15.42 -7.34
CA VAL A 245 3.82 -15.95 -8.33
C VAL A 245 5.26 -15.68 -7.87
N ALA A 246 5.55 -14.48 -7.39
CA ALA A 246 6.88 -14.13 -6.90
C ALA A 246 7.25 -14.89 -5.61
N LEU A 247 6.29 -15.14 -4.72
CA LEU A 247 6.50 -15.95 -3.52
C LEU A 247 6.86 -17.40 -3.88
N PHE A 248 6.00 -18.10 -4.62
CA PHE A 248 6.24 -19.51 -4.97
C PHE A 248 7.46 -19.67 -5.87
N GLY A 249 7.63 -18.78 -6.86
CA GLY A 249 8.81 -18.75 -7.71
C GLY A 249 10.09 -18.48 -6.92
N GLY A 250 10.02 -17.63 -5.90
CA GLY A 250 11.14 -17.36 -5.01
C GLY A 250 11.52 -18.55 -4.13
N LEU A 251 10.53 -19.26 -3.58
CA LEU A 251 10.79 -20.45 -2.77
C LEU A 251 11.43 -21.59 -3.58
N LEU A 252 10.96 -21.82 -4.81
CA LEU A 252 11.54 -22.82 -5.72
C LEU A 252 12.91 -22.41 -6.25
N GLN A 253 13.09 -21.12 -6.55
CA GLN A 253 14.41 -20.59 -6.89
C GLN A 253 15.38 -20.84 -5.74
N GLY A 254 15.01 -20.50 -4.51
CA GLY A 254 15.85 -20.66 -3.33
C GLY A 254 16.18 -22.12 -3.01
N SER A 255 15.20 -23.02 -3.08
CA SER A 255 15.45 -24.44 -2.86
C SER A 255 16.38 -25.02 -3.92
N GLY A 256 16.27 -24.52 -5.16
CA GLY A 256 17.19 -24.86 -6.23
C GLY A 256 18.61 -24.37 -5.95
N GLN A 257 18.76 -23.13 -5.49
CA GLN A 257 20.06 -22.51 -5.17
C GLN A 257 20.79 -23.20 -4.00
N GLU A 258 20.03 -23.75 -3.05
CA GLU A 258 20.55 -24.50 -1.91
C GLU A 258 20.91 -25.97 -2.24
N SER A 259 20.46 -26.48 -3.40
CA SER A 259 20.75 -27.85 -3.81
C SER A 259 22.15 -27.96 -4.43
N TRP A 260 23.07 -28.56 -3.67
CA TRP A 260 24.45 -28.82 -4.09
C TRP A 260 24.58 -29.90 -5.17
N GLN A 261 23.52 -30.67 -5.42
CA GLN A 261 23.53 -31.81 -6.35
C GLN A 261 23.34 -31.39 -7.81
N GLN A 262 22.92 -30.14 -8.06
CA GLN A 262 22.62 -29.66 -9.41
C GLN A 262 23.49 -28.45 -9.80
N PRO A 263 23.83 -28.29 -11.09
CA PRO A 263 24.50 -27.09 -11.57
C PRO A 263 23.67 -25.83 -11.30
N TRP A 264 24.35 -24.72 -11.00
CA TRP A 264 23.70 -23.42 -10.79
C TRP A 264 22.80 -22.98 -11.95
N SER A 265 23.18 -23.31 -13.18
CA SER A 265 22.37 -23.01 -14.38
C SER A 265 20.99 -23.68 -14.33
N ALA A 266 20.91 -24.92 -13.86
CA ALA A 266 19.65 -25.65 -13.68
C ALA A 266 18.82 -25.06 -12.52
N ALA A 267 19.47 -24.78 -11.38
CA ALA A 267 18.82 -24.14 -10.23
C ALA A 267 18.20 -22.78 -10.58
N SER A 268 18.93 -21.94 -11.33
CA SER A 268 18.46 -20.61 -11.74
C SER A 268 17.31 -20.68 -12.75
N ALA A 269 17.23 -21.74 -13.57
CA ALA A 269 16.19 -21.92 -14.57
C ALA A 269 14.79 -22.06 -13.97
N PHE A 270 14.66 -22.51 -12.72
CA PHE A 270 13.37 -22.63 -12.01
C PHE A 270 12.63 -21.29 -11.89
N SER A 271 13.35 -20.17 -11.89
CA SER A 271 12.75 -18.83 -11.80
C SER A 271 12.08 -18.35 -13.10
N ARG A 272 12.47 -18.90 -14.27
CA ARG A 272 12.03 -18.41 -15.59
C ARG A 272 10.51 -18.44 -15.80
N PRO A 273 9.78 -19.55 -15.58
CA PRO A 273 8.33 -19.56 -15.77
C PRO A 273 7.61 -18.56 -14.85
N TYR A 274 8.11 -18.38 -13.62
CA TYR A 274 7.58 -17.39 -12.68
C TYR A 274 7.86 -15.96 -13.12
N ALA A 275 9.02 -15.68 -13.70
CA ALA A 275 9.32 -14.37 -14.28
C ALA A 275 8.34 -14.02 -15.43
N VAL A 276 8.00 -14.99 -16.29
CA VAL A 276 6.98 -14.80 -17.36
C VAL A 276 5.58 -14.61 -16.77
N ALA A 277 5.23 -15.31 -15.69
CA ALA A 277 3.95 -15.09 -15.01
C ALA A 277 3.90 -13.71 -14.31
N ILE A 278 5.03 -13.21 -13.80
CA ILE A 278 5.15 -11.85 -13.26
C ILE A 278 4.92 -10.80 -14.36
N THR A 279 5.44 -11.01 -15.59
CA THR A 279 5.17 -10.07 -16.68
C THR A 279 3.69 -10.04 -17.06
N LEU A 280 3.00 -11.18 -17.06
CA LEU A 280 1.54 -11.22 -17.24
C LEU A 280 0.81 -10.44 -16.14
N SER A 281 1.26 -10.56 -14.89
CA SER A 281 0.70 -9.80 -13.76
C SER A 281 0.87 -8.29 -13.95
N TRP A 282 2.02 -7.86 -14.45
CA TRP A 282 2.26 -6.46 -14.79
C TRP A 282 1.40 -5.97 -15.94
N SER A 283 1.08 -6.82 -16.92
CA SER A 283 0.11 -6.48 -17.96
C SER A 283 -1.27 -6.18 -17.37
N LEU A 284 -1.73 -6.96 -16.39
CA LEU A 284 -2.99 -6.69 -15.69
C LEU A 284 -2.95 -5.34 -14.95
N ILE A 285 -1.86 -5.07 -14.22
CA ILE A 285 -1.64 -3.79 -13.54
C ILE A 285 -1.58 -2.63 -14.54
N LEU A 286 -0.95 -2.82 -15.70
CA LEU A 286 -0.88 -1.82 -16.77
C LEU A 286 -2.28 -1.50 -17.30
N PHE A 287 -3.08 -2.52 -17.64
CA PHE A 287 -4.47 -2.32 -18.07
C PHE A 287 -5.27 -1.56 -17.03
N SER A 288 -5.09 -1.91 -15.75
CA SER A 288 -5.72 -1.19 -14.66
C SER A 288 -5.38 0.30 -14.67
N ASN A 289 -4.09 0.64 -14.76
CA ASN A 289 -3.63 2.02 -14.75
C ASN A 289 -4.07 2.78 -15.99
N LEU A 290 -4.10 2.14 -17.16
CA LEU A 290 -4.64 2.73 -18.39
C LEU A 290 -6.10 3.13 -18.21
N PHE A 291 -6.93 2.28 -17.59
CA PHE A 291 -8.33 2.65 -17.29
C PHE A 291 -8.42 3.85 -16.34
N PHE A 292 -7.60 3.90 -15.30
CA PHE A 292 -7.56 5.04 -14.39
C PHE A 292 -7.13 6.33 -15.08
N PHE A 293 -6.05 6.31 -15.86
CA PHE A 293 -5.55 7.48 -16.57
C PHE A 293 -6.54 7.95 -17.65
N LEU A 294 -7.13 7.04 -18.41
CA LEU A 294 -8.19 7.37 -19.36
C LEU A 294 -9.35 8.05 -18.65
N HIS A 295 -9.79 7.49 -17.51
CA HIS A 295 -10.92 8.03 -16.76
C HIS A 295 -10.62 9.42 -16.20
N LEU A 296 -9.41 9.62 -15.67
CA LEU A 296 -8.91 10.90 -15.19
C LEU A 296 -8.79 11.94 -16.33
N ALA A 297 -8.29 11.53 -17.50
CA ALA A 297 -8.16 12.40 -18.67
C ALA A 297 -9.53 12.86 -19.19
N LEU A 298 -10.50 11.95 -19.30
CA LEU A 298 -11.86 12.30 -19.70
C LEU A 298 -12.53 13.28 -18.73
N MET A 299 -12.24 13.14 -17.43
CA MET A 299 -12.72 14.07 -16.40
C MET A 299 -12.07 15.46 -16.52
N TRP A 300 -10.76 15.51 -16.81
CA TRP A 300 -10.04 16.75 -17.07
C TRP A 300 -10.62 17.48 -18.28
N LEU A 301 -10.87 16.75 -19.37
CA LEU A 301 -11.48 17.26 -20.60
C LEU A 301 -12.92 17.79 -20.42
N GLY A 302 -13.49 17.67 -19.22
CA GLY A 302 -14.78 18.29 -18.88
C GLY A 302 -15.99 17.51 -19.33
N LEU A 303 -15.81 16.24 -19.69
CA LEU A 303 -16.90 15.35 -20.06
C LEU A 303 -17.68 14.83 -18.85
N GLY A 304 -17.15 14.98 -17.63
CA GLY A 304 -17.79 14.55 -16.39
C GLY A 304 -18.96 15.44 -15.95
N ARG A 305 -20.04 14.84 -15.46
CA ARG A 305 -21.18 15.55 -14.87
C ARG A 305 -20.72 16.44 -13.71
N GLN A 306 -21.18 17.68 -13.67
CA GLN A 306 -20.98 18.54 -12.50
C GLN A 306 -21.88 18.02 -11.37
N SER A 307 -21.29 17.70 -10.22
CA SER A 307 -22.08 17.35 -9.05
C SER A 307 -21.42 17.87 -7.78
N SER A 308 -22.26 18.18 -6.81
CA SER A 308 -21.91 18.56 -5.45
C SER A 308 -21.74 17.35 -4.51
N HIS A 309 -22.03 16.13 -4.97
CA HIS A 309 -22.15 14.93 -4.12
C HIS A 309 -21.05 13.87 -4.41
N PRO A 310 -20.74 12.96 -3.46
CA PRO A 310 -19.72 11.93 -3.64
C PRO A 310 -20.12 10.86 -4.67
N THR A 311 -19.19 10.41 -5.51
CA THR A 311 -19.43 9.29 -6.43
C THR A 311 -19.60 7.97 -5.68
N LEU A 312 -20.76 7.33 -5.83
CA LEU A 312 -21.06 5.98 -5.34
C LEU A 312 -21.24 5.03 -6.53
N LEU A 313 -20.80 3.78 -6.40
CA LEU A 313 -21.13 2.71 -7.33
C LEU A 313 -22.58 2.27 -7.07
N PRO A 314 -23.42 2.12 -8.10
CA PRO A 314 -24.82 1.78 -7.89
C PRO A 314 -24.95 0.35 -7.35
N VAL A 315 -25.74 0.19 -6.30
CA VAL A 315 -26.44 -1.06 -5.97
C VAL A 315 -27.84 -0.88 -6.56
N SER A 316 -28.29 -1.83 -7.40
CA SER A 316 -29.61 -1.96 -8.04
C SER A 316 -30.59 -0.78 -7.87
N HIS A 317 -31.00 -0.20 -9.01
CA HIS A 317 -32.10 0.76 -9.10
C HIS A 317 -33.36 0.27 -8.36
N GLU A 318 -33.55 0.73 -7.11
CA GLU A 318 -34.90 1.00 -6.64
C GLU A 318 -35.38 2.26 -7.35
N SER A 319 -36.63 2.23 -7.83
CA SER A 319 -37.31 3.29 -8.59
C SER A 319 -37.56 4.59 -7.81
N ALA A 320 -36.93 4.75 -6.65
CA ALA A 320 -36.88 5.98 -5.88
C ALA A 320 -35.44 6.50 -5.89
N SER A 321 -35.06 7.11 -7.01
CA SER A 321 -33.86 7.95 -7.06
C SER A 321 -33.96 9.03 -5.96
N PRO A 322 -32.92 9.26 -5.15
CA PRO A 322 -32.88 10.40 -4.23
C PRO A 322 -32.76 11.74 -4.96
N HIS A 323 -32.53 11.69 -6.28
CA HIS A 323 -32.77 12.80 -7.19
C HIS A 323 -34.25 12.76 -7.54
N GLY A 324 -35.00 13.75 -7.04
CA GLY A 324 -36.43 13.90 -7.30
C GLY A 324 -36.79 13.83 -8.78
N SER A 325 -38.10 13.69 -9.06
CA SER A 325 -38.64 13.59 -10.41
C SER A 325 -38.00 14.62 -11.33
N GLU A 326 -37.52 14.13 -12.47
CA GLU A 326 -36.96 14.93 -13.55
C GLU A 326 -37.83 16.17 -13.77
N ASP A 327 -37.29 17.35 -13.47
CA ASP A 327 -37.83 18.61 -13.98
C ASP A 327 -37.62 18.57 -15.50
N VAL A 328 -38.58 17.92 -16.17
CA VAL A 328 -38.92 18.18 -17.55
C VAL A 328 -39.07 19.68 -17.65
N ALA A 329 -38.16 20.32 -18.38
CA ALA A 329 -38.25 21.74 -18.70
C ALA A 329 -39.66 22.01 -19.24
N GLN A 330 -40.51 22.59 -18.41
CA GLN A 330 -41.82 23.04 -18.82
C GLN A 330 -41.60 24.13 -19.87
N PRO A 331 -42.24 24.03 -21.05
CA PRO A 331 -42.14 25.10 -22.03
C PRO A 331 -42.76 26.34 -21.41
N ALA A 332 -42.06 27.47 -21.52
CA ALA A 332 -42.55 28.76 -21.06
C ALA A 332 -43.93 29.05 -21.68
N ALA A 333 -44.97 28.83 -20.89
CA ALA A 333 -46.34 29.22 -21.20
C ALA A 333 -46.59 30.61 -20.58
N ALA A 334 -46.50 31.61 -21.46
CA ALA A 334 -47.21 32.89 -21.49
C ALA A 334 -47.73 33.54 -20.18
N ARG A 335 -47.30 34.79 -19.94
CA ARG A 335 -48.16 35.99 -19.94
C ARG A 335 -47.32 37.27 -19.85
#